data_AF-A0A2N5XI19-F1
#
_entry.id   AF-A0A2N5XI19-F1
#
_cell.length_a   1.000
_cell.length_b   1.000
_cell.length_c   1.000
_cell.angle_alpha   90.00
_cell.angle_beta   90.00
_cell.angle_gamma   90.00
#
_symmetry.space_group_name_H-M   'P 1'
#
loop_
_entity.id
_entity.type
_entity.pdbx_description
1 polymer ?
#
loop_
_entity_poly.entity_id
_entity_poly.type
_entity_poly.pdbx_seq_one_letter_code
_entity_poly.pdbx_strand_id
1 'polypeptide(L)'
;ALAALDPERYGPPGGTEHAAPRREALAGTLRGIGVPLHEWYGVQVFTDRLPDCDAGPAPEAVRERMLTAEEEAGRRDPYRQVAGLLHLFGVRD
;
A
#
# COMPACT_ATOMS: atom_id res chain seq x y z
N ALA A 1 -4.58 -16.38 4.13
CA ALA A 1 -3.53 -15.36 4.27
C ALA A 1 -3.99 -14.00 3.76
N LEU A 2 -4.22 -13.80 2.45
CA LEU A 2 -4.59 -12.50 1.86
C LEU A 2 -5.86 -11.85 2.43
N ALA A 3 -6.86 -12.63 2.84
CA ALA A 3 -8.07 -12.09 3.46
C ALA A 3 -7.81 -11.35 4.79
N ALA A 4 -6.72 -11.66 5.49
CA ALA A 4 -6.29 -10.91 6.68
C ALA A 4 -5.71 -9.53 6.34
N LEU A 5 -5.44 -9.29 5.05
CA LEU A 5 -4.95 -8.03 4.51
C LEU A 5 -6.08 -7.25 3.81
N ASP A 6 -7.34 -7.64 3.92
CA ASP A 6 -8.42 -6.93 3.24
C ASP A 6 -8.53 -5.47 3.76
N PRO A 7 -8.27 -4.45 2.91
CA PRO A 7 -8.25 -3.05 3.34
C PRO A 7 -9.66 -2.55 3.70
N GLU A 8 -10.73 -3.21 3.24
CA GLU A 8 -12.11 -2.88 3.64
C GLU A 8 -12.44 -3.43 5.05
N ARG A 9 -11.61 -4.32 5.60
CA ARG A 9 -11.79 -4.90 6.95
C ARG A 9 -10.97 -4.21 8.03
N TYR A 10 -10.04 -3.33 7.66
CA TYR A 10 -9.10 -2.70 8.59
C TYR A 10 -9.04 -1.19 8.33
N GLY A 11 -9.60 -0.40 9.26
CA GLY A 11 -9.45 1.05 9.24
C GLY A 11 -8.00 1.46 9.59
N PRO A 12 -7.46 2.52 8.99
CA PRO A 12 -6.06 2.88 9.21
C PRO A 12 -5.80 3.31 10.67
N PRO A 13 -4.57 3.18 11.17
CA PRO A 13 -4.16 3.71 12.46
C PRO A 13 -4.48 5.22 12.54
N GLY A 14 -5.17 5.64 13.61
CA GLY A 14 -5.59 7.04 13.80
C GLY A 14 -7.02 7.38 13.38
N GLY A 15 -7.85 6.39 13.02
CA GLY A 15 -9.32 6.51 13.03
C GLY A 15 -9.91 7.39 11.92
N THR A 16 -9.14 7.76 10.91
CA THR A 16 -9.72 8.36 9.70
C THR A 16 -10.20 7.24 8.80
N GLU A 17 -11.52 7.02 8.73
CA GLU A 17 -12.15 6.10 7.78
C GLU A 17 -11.92 6.61 6.35
N HIS A 18 -10.73 6.40 5.81
CA HIS A 18 -10.48 6.54 4.39
C HIS A 18 -10.87 5.22 3.74
N ALA A 19 -11.91 5.26 2.90
CA ALA A 19 -12.23 4.14 2.03
C ALA A 19 -10.97 3.74 1.26
N ALA A 20 -10.72 2.43 1.13
CA ALA A 20 -9.54 1.93 0.47
C ALA A 20 -9.35 2.63 -0.89
N PRO A 21 -8.14 3.11 -1.22
CA PRO A 21 -7.92 3.85 -2.46
C PRO A 21 -8.31 2.98 -3.66
N ARG A 22 -9.42 3.34 -4.33
CA ARG A 22 -9.88 2.63 -5.52
C ARG A 22 -9.01 3.03 -6.70
N ARG A 23 -7.99 2.22 -6.97
CA ARG A 23 -7.01 2.38 -8.06
C ARG A 23 -7.66 2.84 -9.36
N GLU A 24 -8.82 2.26 -9.72
CA GLU A 24 -9.57 2.57 -10.94
C GLU A 24 -10.04 4.03 -10.98
N ALA A 25 -10.51 4.57 -9.85
CA ALA A 25 -10.94 5.96 -9.75
C ALA A 25 -9.76 6.92 -9.92
N LEU A 26 -8.64 6.64 -9.23
CA LEU A 26 -7.43 7.45 -9.33
C LEU A 26 -6.81 7.39 -10.74
N ALA A 27 -6.79 6.21 -11.37
CA ALA A 27 -6.36 6.04 -12.75
C ALA A 27 -7.27 6.82 -13.73
N GLY A 28 -8.57 6.89 -13.43
CA GLY A 28 -9.53 7.73 -14.14
C GLY A 28 -9.19 9.22 -14.05
N THR A 29 -8.90 9.72 -12.85
CA THR A 29 -8.45 11.10 -12.62
C THR A 29 -7.18 11.43 -13.40
N LEU A 30 -6.16 10.55 -13.30
CA LEU A 30 -4.90 10.69 -14.03
C LEU A 30 -5.10 10.78 -15.55
N ARG A 31 -5.96 9.92 -16.10
CA ARG A 31 -6.33 9.99 -17.52
C ARG A 31 -7.06 11.30 -17.86
N GLY A 32 -7.96 11.76 -16.99
CA GLY A 32 -8.72 12.99 -17.19
C GLY A 32 -7.85 14.26 -17.29
N ILE A 33 -6.69 14.27 -16.62
CA ILE A 33 -5.71 15.36 -16.71
C ILE A 33 -4.64 15.14 -17.78
N GLY A 34 -4.80 14.11 -18.64
CA GLY A 34 -3.88 13.82 -19.74
C GLY A 34 -2.57 13.14 -19.32
N VAL A 35 -2.55 12.49 -18.15
CA VAL A 35 -1.38 11.76 -17.63
C VAL A 35 -1.79 10.29 -17.39
N PRO A 36 -1.97 9.46 -18.43
CA PRO A 36 -2.37 8.06 -18.23
C PRO A 36 -1.45 7.31 -17.26
N LEU A 37 -2.05 6.45 -16.43
CA LEU A 37 -1.32 5.57 -15.50
C LEU A 37 -0.44 4.59 -16.29
N HIS A 38 0.86 4.60 -16.00
CA HIS A 38 1.85 3.69 -16.58
C HIS A 38 2.12 2.51 -15.64
N GLU A 39 2.41 2.79 -14.37
CA GLU A 39 2.71 1.77 -13.36
C GLU A 39 2.18 2.18 -11.99
N TRP A 40 2.03 1.22 -11.08
CA TRP A 40 1.61 1.49 -9.72
C TRP A 40 2.16 0.46 -8.74
N TYR A 41 2.29 0.89 -7.48
CA TYR A 41 2.85 0.10 -6.41
C TYR A 41 1.97 0.18 -5.16
N GLY A 42 1.83 -0.93 -4.46
CA GLY A 42 1.27 -0.95 -3.11
C GLY A 42 2.31 -0.45 -2.11
N VAL A 43 1.90 0.37 -1.15
CA VAL A 43 2.76 0.93 -0.11
C VAL A 43 2.19 0.57 1.26
N GLN A 44 3.06 0.08 2.15
CA GLN A 44 2.69 -0.45 3.47
C GLN A 44 1.69 -1.62 3.37
N VAL A 45 2.14 -2.71 2.75
CA VAL A 45 1.30 -3.91 2.57
C VAL A 45 1.17 -4.70 3.88
N PHE A 46 2.20 -4.73 4.72
CA PHE A 46 2.19 -5.51 5.96
C PHE A 46 2.25 -4.62 7.21
N THR A 47 3.09 -3.59 7.21
CA THR A 47 3.41 -2.81 8.40
C THR A 47 2.26 -1.96 8.92
N ASP A 48 1.34 -1.50 8.06
CA ASP A 48 0.16 -0.71 8.45
C ASP A 48 -0.80 -1.49 9.39
N ARG A 49 -0.68 -2.82 9.41
CA ARG A 49 -1.52 -3.72 10.22
C ARG A 49 -0.85 -4.16 11.52
N LEU A 50 0.40 -3.78 11.73
CA LEU A 50 1.07 -4.08 12.99
C LEU A 50 0.52 -3.14 14.06
N PRO A 51 0.12 -3.65 15.23
CA PRO A 51 -0.24 -2.77 16.34
C PRO A 51 0.96 -1.91 16.72
N ASP A 52 0.68 -0.68 17.16
CA ASP A 52 1.70 0.14 17.81
C ASP A 52 2.35 -0.67 18.92
N CYS A 53 3.68 -0.80 18.86
CA CYS A 53 4.45 -1.61 19.78
C CYS A 53 5.19 -0.70 20.77
N ASP A 54 4.92 -0.89 22.06
CA ASP A 54 5.68 -0.22 23.14
C ASP A 54 7.09 -0.82 23.32
N ALA A 55 7.33 -1.98 22.72
CA ALA A 55 8.67 -2.53 22.56
C ALA A 55 9.36 -1.68 21.50
N GLY A 56 10.46 -1.00 21.85
CA GLY A 56 11.23 -0.14 20.94
C GLY A 56 11.62 -0.80 19.61
N PRO A 57 12.30 -0.07 18.71
CA PRO A 57 12.46 -0.47 17.32
C PRO A 57 12.99 -1.91 17.17
N ALA A 58 12.42 -2.64 16.21
CA ALA A 58 12.88 -3.99 15.88
C ALA A 58 14.38 -4.01 15.58
N PRO A 59 15.10 -5.11 15.87
CA PRO A 59 16.50 -5.24 15.52
C PRO A 59 16.74 -4.98 14.02
N GLU A 60 17.88 -4.36 13.68
CA GLU A 60 18.18 -3.92 12.31
C GLU A 60 17.98 -5.02 11.26
N ALA A 61 18.49 -6.22 11.52
CA ALA A 61 18.36 -7.35 10.60
C ALA A 61 16.90 -7.78 10.36
N VAL A 62 16.02 -7.56 11.33
CA VAL A 62 14.58 -7.81 11.16
C VAL A 62 13.95 -6.70 10.34
N ARG A 63 14.31 -5.45 10.60
CA ARG A 63 13.84 -4.28 9.85
C ARG A 63 14.20 -4.37 8.37
N GLU A 64 15.43 -4.75 8.04
CA GLU A 64 15.88 -4.94 6.65
C GLU A 64 15.09 -6.04 5.92
N ARG A 65 14.79 -7.15 6.62
CA ARG A 65 13.94 -8.22 6.07
C ARG A 65 12.51 -7.75 5.84
N MET A 66 11.96 -6.97 6.78
CA MET A 66 10.62 -6.39 6.62
C MET A 66 10.58 -5.42 5.44
N LEU A 67 11.60 -4.57 5.30
CA LEU A 67 11.71 -3.63 4.18
C LEU A 67 11.78 -4.35 2.83
N THR A 68 12.60 -5.40 2.73
CA THR A 68 12.69 -6.22 1.51
C THR A 68 11.35 -6.88 1.19
N ALA A 69 10.66 -7.42 2.21
CA ALA A 69 9.35 -8.04 2.02
C ALA A 69 8.29 -7.02 1.56
N GLU A 70 8.30 -5.81 2.12
CA GLU A 70 7.43 -4.71 1.70
C GLU A 70 7.68 -4.29 0.25
N GLU A 71 8.95 -4.12 -0.13
CA GLU A 71 9.31 -3.74 -1.50
C GLU A 71 8.85 -4.78 -2.53
N GLU A 72 9.05 -6.06 -2.23
CA GLU A 72 8.56 -7.13 -3.08
C GLU A 72 7.03 -7.19 -3.16
N ALA A 73 6.35 -7.04 -2.02
CA ALA A 73 4.89 -7.09 -1.94
C ALA A 73 4.26 -5.91 -2.70
N GLY A 74 4.85 -4.71 -2.59
CA GLY A 74 4.39 -3.51 -3.27
C GLY A 74 4.41 -3.61 -4.80
N ARG A 75 5.21 -4.52 -5.35
CA ARG A 75 5.30 -4.76 -6.81
C ARG A 75 4.46 -5.94 -7.29
N ARG A 76 4.01 -6.83 -6.41
CA ARG A 76 3.52 -8.16 -6.79
C ARG A 76 2.03 -8.32 -6.52
N ASP A 77 1.26 -8.73 -7.54
CA ASP A 77 -0.10 -9.21 -7.31
C ASP A 77 -0.07 -10.55 -6.57
N PRO A 78 -1.02 -10.81 -5.67
CA PRO A 78 -2.13 -9.93 -5.28
C PRO A 78 -1.79 -8.95 -4.14
N TYR A 79 -0.56 -8.98 -3.61
CA TYR A 79 -0.15 -8.20 -2.43
C TYR A 79 -0.29 -6.68 -2.60
N ARG A 80 0.13 -6.14 -3.74
CA ARG A 80 0.01 -4.69 -3.98
C ARG A 80 -1.44 -4.19 -4.02
N GLN A 81 -2.41 -5.07 -4.29
CA GLN A 81 -3.84 -4.72 -4.37
C GLN A 81 -4.49 -4.48 -3.00
N VAL A 82 -3.84 -4.92 -1.92
CA VAL A 82 -4.38 -4.85 -0.55
C VAL A 82 -3.62 -3.85 0.34
N ALA A 83 -2.78 -3.02 -0.28
CA ALA A 83 -2.00 -1.99 0.40
C ALA A 83 -2.90 -0.86 0.93
N GLY A 84 -2.56 -0.30 2.08
CA GLY A 84 -3.27 0.88 2.63
C GLY A 84 -3.05 2.14 1.79
N LEU A 85 -1.91 2.22 1.10
CA LEU A 85 -1.54 3.34 0.23
C LEU A 85 -1.14 2.86 -1.17
N LEU A 86 -1.35 3.70 -2.18
CA LEU A 86 -0.95 3.47 -3.57
C LEU A 86 0.03 4.54 -4.05
N HIS A 87 1.15 4.12 -4.62
CA HIS A 87 2.01 4.99 -5.44
C HIS A 87 1.61 4.81 -6.90
N LEU A 88 1.20 5.89 -7.56
CA LEU A 88 0.83 5.89 -8.98
C LEU A 88 1.89 6.61 -9.81
N PHE A 89 2.36 5.97 -10.87
CA PHE A 89 3.29 6.54 -11.82
C PHE A 89 2.58 6.75 -13.16
N GLY A 90 2.26 8.00 -13.48
CA GLY A 90 1.64 8.38 -14.75
C GLY A 90 2.65 9.08 -15.66
N VAL A 91 2.50 8.90 -16.97
CA VAL A 91 3.36 9.51 -18.00
C VAL A 91 2.51 10.32 -18.98
N ARG A 92 3.08 11.37 -19.55
CA ARG A 92 2.47 12.19 -20.60
C ARG A 92 3.53 12.46 -21.65
N ASP A 93 3.18 12.16 -22.90
CA ASP A 93 4.02 12.43 -24.08
C ASP A 93 4.14 13.94 -24.36
#